data_AF-A0A4T2C463-F1
#
_entry.id   AF-A0A4T2C463-F1
#
_cell.length_a   1.000
_cell.length_b   1.000
_cell.length_c   1.000
_cell.angle_alpha   90.00
_cell.angle_beta   90.00
_cell.angle_gamma   90.00
#
_symmetry.space_group_name_H-M   'P 1'
#
loop_
_entity.id
_entity.type
_entity.pdbx_description
1 polymer ?
#
loop_
_entity_poly.entity_id
_entity_poly.type
_entity_poly.pdbx_seq_one_letter_code
_entity_poly.pdbx_strand_id
1 'polypeptide(L)'
;MDAAAWGAELAQGEGAERIYVVEPTGDLEDDPNVTDKKFPDNPTRSYRTRQPVQIVGELEEWVGHSPEQLQAMRDGLAELNRRGLDVIYD
;
A
#
# COMPACT_ATOMS: atom_id res chain seq x y z
N MET A 1 -2.93 9.43 2.71
CA MET A 1 -4.15 9.13 1.93
C MET A 1 -3.79 8.41 0.64
N ASP A 2 -2.98 8.99 -0.22
CA ASP A 2 -2.54 8.40 -1.50
C ASP A 2 -2.06 6.93 -1.39
N ALA A 3 -1.11 6.64 -0.48
CA ALA A 3 -0.61 5.28 -0.25
C ALA A 3 -1.69 4.28 0.22
N ALA A 4 -2.67 4.74 1.01
CA ALA A 4 -3.76 3.89 1.49
C ALA A 4 -4.74 3.55 0.37
N ALA A 5 -5.01 4.49 -0.54
CA ALA A 5 -5.81 4.25 -1.74
C ALA A 5 -5.13 3.23 -2.66
N TRP A 6 -3.81 3.35 -2.90
CA TRP A 6 -3.06 2.34 -3.64
C TRP A 6 -3.15 0.95 -2.98
N GLY A 7 -3.00 0.87 -1.65
CA GLY A 7 -3.14 -0.39 -0.92
C GLY A 7 -4.51 -1.03 -1.13
N ALA A 8 -5.58 -0.23 -1.16
CA ALA A 8 -6.93 -0.73 -1.39
C ALA A 8 -7.17 -1.18 -2.84
N GLU A 9 -6.72 -0.41 -3.84
CA GLU A 9 -6.94 -0.68 -5.28
C GLU A 9 -6.06 -1.79 -5.86
N LEU A 10 -4.93 -2.07 -5.22
CA LEU A 10 -3.98 -3.12 -5.61
C LEU A 10 -4.11 -4.39 -4.77
N ALA A 11 -4.96 -4.39 -3.74
CA ALA A 11 -5.23 -5.57 -2.93
C ALA A 11 -5.77 -6.72 -3.80
N GLN A 12 -5.35 -7.95 -3.49
CA GLN A 12 -5.90 -9.14 -4.15
C GLN A 12 -7.25 -9.48 -3.54
N GLY A 13 -8.27 -9.65 -4.40
CA GLY A 13 -9.61 -10.07 -4.00
C GLY A 13 -10.68 -9.63 -4.99
N GLU A 14 -11.89 -10.18 -4.84
CA GLU A 14 -13.07 -9.82 -5.65
C GLU A 14 -14.02 -8.86 -4.90
N GLY A 15 -13.75 -8.60 -3.61
CA GLY A 15 -14.55 -7.69 -2.79
C GLY A 15 -14.28 -6.22 -3.13
N ALA A 16 -15.20 -5.35 -2.69
CA ALA A 16 -15.00 -3.91 -2.80
C ALA A 16 -13.76 -3.45 -2.02
N GLU A 17 -13.04 -2.46 -2.55
CA GLU A 17 -11.89 -1.85 -1.91
C GLU A 17 -12.29 -1.19 -0.58
N ARG A 18 -11.44 -1.34 0.45
CA ARG A 18 -11.68 -0.83 1.81
C ARG A 18 -10.42 -0.19 2.37
N ILE A 19 -10.59 0.92 3.10
CA ILE A 19 -9.52 1.54 3.89
C ILE A 19 -9.95 1.55 5.35
N TYR A 20 -9.17 0.90 6.20
CA TYR A 20 -9.40 0.86 7.65
C TYR A 20 -8.46 1.81 8.37
N VAL A 21 -8.98 2.48 9.41
CA VAL A 21 -8.18 3.16 10.41
C VAL A 21 -7.85 2.15 11.49
N VAL A 22 -6.56 2.00 11.78
CA VAL A 22 -6.07 1.00 12.72
C VAL A 22 -5.18 1.61 13.79
N GLU A 23 -5.21 1.02 14.98
CA GLU A 23 -4.25 1.29 16.05
C GLU A 23 -3.27 0.13 16.15
N PRO A 24 -1.94 0.38 16.10
CA PRO A 24 -0.96 -0.66 16.30
C PRO A 24 -0.93 -1.09 17.77
N THR A 25 -0.78 -2.39 18.02
CA THR A 25 -0.63 -2.92 19.40
C THR A 25 0.83 -2.97 19.85
N GLY A 26 1.77 -2.57 18.99
CA GLY A 26 3.18 -2.48 19.31
C GLY A 26 3.93 -1.59 18.33
N ASP A 27 5.22 -1.87 18.16
CA ASP A 27 6.15 -1.03 17.43
C ASP A 27 5.89 -1.06 15.92
N LEU A 28 6.07 0.10 15.31
CA LEU A 28 6.05 0.29 13.87
C LEU A 28 7.49 0.50 13.38
N GLU A 29 7.78 -0.01 12.21
CA GLU A 29 9.01 0.30 11.47
C GLU A 29 8.66 0.76 10.05
N ASP A 30 9.56 1.53 9.44
CA ASP A 30 9.40 1.98 8.05
C ASP A 30 9.28 0.80 7.09
N ASP A 31 8.37 0.91 6.12
CA ASP A 31 8.20 -0.12 5.09
C ASP A 31 9.40 -0.09 4.12
N PRO A 32 10.23 -1.15 4.08
CA PRO A 32 11.40 -1.21 3.23
C PRO A 32 11.07 -1.33 1.74
N ASN A 33 9.82 -1.56 1.34
CA ASN A 33 9.44 -1.60 -0.07
C ASN A 33 9.35 -0.21 -0.70
N VAL A 34 9.16 0.84 0.12
CA VAL A 34 8.94 2.21 -0.36
C VAL A 34 9.83 3.27 0.31
N THR A 35 10.47 2.92 1.43
CA THR A 35 11.43 3.78 2.13
C THR A 35 12.83 3.67 1.50
N ASP A 36 13.47 4.81 1.25
CA ASP A 36 14.82 4.90 0.64
C ASP A 36 14.96 4.10 -0.68
N LYS A 37 13.87 4.03 -1.47
CA LYS A 37 13.87 3.42 -2.80
C LYS A 37 13.97 4.48 -3.88
N LYS A 38 12.81 4.97 -4.34
CA LYS A 38 12.73 5.98 -5.40
C LYS A 38 13.05 7.39 -4.89
N PHE A 39 12.73 7.64 -3.62
CA PHE A 39 12.92 8.91 -2.94
C PHE A 39 13.61 8.66 -1.59
N PRO A 40 14.37 9.64 -1.07
CA PRO A 40 14.97 9.55 0.26
C PRO A 40 13.89 9.55 1.36
N ASP A 41 14.20 8.89 2.47
CA ASP A 41 13.35 8.71 3.64
C ASP A 41 12.02 8.00 3.32
N ASN A 42 10.97 8.28 4.10
CA ASN A 42 9.64 7.68 3.98
C ASN A 42 8.56 8.74 3.66
N PRO A 43 8.53 9.30 2.43
CA PRO A 43 7.59 10.36 2.07
C PRO A 43 6.13 9.89 2.03
N THR A 44 5.89 8.61 1.74
CA THR A 44 4.54 8.01 1.74
C THR A 44 4.01 7.75 3.15
N ARG A 45 4.90 7.77 4.16
CA ARG A 45 4.61 7.42 5.56
C ARG A 45 4.03 6.00 5.65
N SER A 46 4.67 5.07 4.95
CA SER A 46 4.31 3.66 4.94
C SER A 46 5.09 2.91 6.00
N TYR A 47 4.40 2.09 6.79
CA TYR A 47 4.97 1.35 7.90
C TYR A 47 4.50 -0.09 7.88
N ARG A 48 5.23 -0.95 8.58
CA ARG A 48 4.85 -2.33 8.86
C ARG A 48 5.06 -2.66 10.33
N THR A 49 4.41 -3.72 10.80
CA THR A 49 4.59 -4.25 12.15
C THR A 49 4.40 -5.77 12.16
N ARG A 50 5.10 -6.44 13.08
CA ARG A 50 4.91 -7.88 13.34
C ARG A 50 3.84 -8.14 14.41
N GLN A 51 3.41 -7.10 15.12
CA GLN A 51 2.35 -7.20 16.12
C GLN A 51 0.97 -6.99 15.47
N PRO A 52 -0.12 -7.49 16.08
CA PRO A 52 -1.47 -7.24 15.59
C PRO A 52 -1.81 -5.74 15.53
N VAL A 53 -2.80 -5.40 14.72
CA VAL A 53 -3.44 -4.08 14.71
C VAL A 53 -4.91 -4.21 15.07
N GLN A 54 -5.46 -3.19 15.72
CA GLN A 54 -6.88 -3.12 16.04
C GLN A 54 -7.58 -2.19 15.04
N ILE A 55 -8.64 -2.66 14.40
CA ILE A 55 -9.49 -1.80 13.57
C ILE A 55 -10.32 -0.90 14.49
N VAL A 56 -10.18 0.41 14.33
CA VAL A 56 -10.90 1.42 15.12
C VAL A 56 -11.88 2.23 14.27
N GLY A 57 -11.83 2.08 12.95
CA GLY A 57 -12.79 2.68 12.03
C GLY A 57 -12.58 2.23 10.60
N GLU A 58 -13.55 2.58 9.76
CA GLU A 58 -13.48 2.45 8.30
C GLU A 58 -13.59 3.85 7.71
N LEU A 59 -12.75 4.15 6.73
CA LEU A 59 -12.86 5.37 5.95
C LEU A 59 -13.74 5.09 4.73
N GLU A 60 -15.00 5.51 4.80
CA GLU A 60 -15.97 5.32 3.72
C GLU A 60 -15.82 6.36 2.61
N GLU A 61 -15.43 7.58 2.96
CA GLU A 61 -15.27 8.70 2.02
C GLU A 61 -13.80 8.87 1.61
N TRP A 62 -13.42 8.21 0.52
CA TRP A 62 -12.14 8.43 -0.14
C TRP A 62 -12.29 8.36 -1.66
N VAL A 63 -11.37 9.02 -2.35
CA VAL A 63 -11.34 9.08 -3.81
C VAL A 63 -10.17 8.22 -4.28
N GLY A 64 -10.48 7.23 -5.13
CA GLY A 64 -9.48 6.42 -5.80
C GLY A 64 -8.73 7.19 -6.89
N HIS A 65 -7.72 6.54 -7.46
CA HIS A 65 -6.98 7.07 -8.60
C HIS A 65 -7.82 7.03 -9.88
N SER A 66 -7.41 7.80 -10.89
CA SER A 66 -8.09 7.72 -12.19
C SER A 66 -7.90 6.31 -12.79
N PRO A 67 -8.86 5.82 -13.61
CA PRO A 67 -8.73 4.52 -14.27
C PRO A 67 -7.42 4.37 -15.04
N GLU A 68 -6.95 5.45 -15.68
CA GLU A 68 -5.69 5.47 -16.44
C GLU A 68 -4.47 5.35 -15.52
N GLN A 69 -4.48 6.03 -14.38
CA GLN A 69 -3.40 5.94 -13.38
C GLN A 69 -3.33 4.53 -12.79
N LEU A 70 -4.48 3.96 -12.41
CA LEU A 70 -4.57 2.61 -11.87
C LEU A 70 -4.09 1.57 -12.89
N GLN A 71 -4.50 1.70 -14.16
CA GLN A 71 -4.03 0.81 -15.22
C GLN A 71 -2.53 0.92 -15.44
N ALA A 72 -1.98 2.14 -15.50
CA ALA A 72 -0.55 2.35 -15.68
C ALA A 72 0.28 1.74 -14.53
N MET A 73 -0.22 1.80 -13.29
CA MET A 73 0.42 1.17 -12.15
C MET A 73 0.41 -0.36 -12.28
N ARG A 74 -0.75 -0.96 -12.61
CA ARG A 74 -0.89 -2.41 -12.83
C ARG A 74 0.02 -2.91 -13.94
N ASP A 75 0.11 -2.19 -15.05
CA ASP A 75 1.00 -2.52 -16.16
C ASP A 75 2.48 -2.47 -15.75
N GLY A 76 2.86 -1.48 -14.95
CA GLY A 76 4.21 -1.35 -14.40
C GLY A 76 4.58 -2.51 -13.47
N LEU A 77 3.68 -2.90 -12.56
CA LEU A 77 3.87 -4.05 -11.67
C LEU A 77 3.97 -5.36 -12.48
N ALA A 78 3.14 -5.54 -13.50
CA ALA A 78 3.19 -6.71 -14.36
C ALA A 78 4.51 -6.80 -15.15
N GLU A 79 5.06 -5.66 -15.59
CA GLU A 79 6.38 -5.62 -16.24
C GLU A 79 7.53 -5.94 -15.29
N LEU A 80 7.49 -5.45 -14.04
CA LEU A 80 8.48 -5.80 -13.03
C LEU A 80 8.48 -7.30 -12.75
N ASN A 81 7.30 -7.90 -12.63
CA ASN A 81 7.13 -9.33 -12.45
C ASN A 81 7.67 -10.14 -13.64
N ARG A 82 7.32 -9.75 -14.89
CA ARG A 82 7.86 -10.40 -16.11
C ARG A 82 9.39 -10.40 -16.17
N ARG A 83 10.02 -9.36 -15.60
CA ARG A 83 11.48 -9.21 -15.55
C ARG A 83 12.13 -9.87 -14.33
N GLY A 84 11.34 -10.40 -13.39
CA GLY A 84 11.83 -10.95 -12.12
C GLY A 84 12.46 -9.88 -11.20
N LEU A 85 11.97 -8.64 -11.28
CA LEU A 85 12.46 -7.50 -10.50
C LEU A 85 11.47 -7.05 -9.41
N ASP A 86 10.34 -7.75 -9.27
CA ASP A 86 9.32 -7.53 -8.24
C ASP A 86 9.73 -8.12 -6.89
N VAL A 87 10.87 -7.64 -6.36
CA VAL A 87 11.37 -8.05 -5.04
C VAL A 87 10.47 -7.46 -3.95
N ILE A 88 9.88 -8.34 -3.13
CA ILE A 88 9.08 -7.98 -1.96
C ILE A 88 9.90 -8.21 -0.69
N TYR A 89 9.94 -7.20 0.18
CA TYR A 89 10.57 -7.25 1.49
C TYR A 89 9.50 -7.35 2.59
N ASP A 90 9.41 -8.51 3.26
CA ASP A 90 8.45 -8.83 4.34
C ASP A 90 9.16 -9.27 5.63
#